data_AF-A0A811QMN8-F1
#
_entry.id   AF-A0A811QMN8-F1
#
_cell.length_a   1.000
_cell.length_b   1.000
_cell.length_c   1.000
_cell.angle_alpha   90.00
_cell.angle_beta   90.00
_cell.angle_gamma   90.00
#
_symmetry.space_group_name_H-M   'P 1'
#
loop_
_entity.id
_entity.type
_entity.pdbx_description
1 polymer ?
#
loop_
_entity_poly.entity_id
_entity_poly.type
_entity_poly.pdbx_seq_one_letter_code
_entity_poly.pdbx_strand_id
1 'polypeptide(L)'
;MPSTAPVIYRPDLPFVNRTGQFKEKMPTGTPRSRARGRQPPHHYYNFTNIKFPTDLSLKAFSPYYLDVSKDLRPFMVDPSPKGGPTTVTYGGSLDLLCRIPARSVVSVTMVAPSFTMHSFTQNQRQLFLQVQVNKARLEAPPGVRVPDDAYVAFVTMPSTAVLAPPGYYMLFVINGCIRSEGIWVHIQ
;
A
#
# COMPACT_ATOMS: atom_id res chain seq x y z
N MET A 1 8.35 7.85 -30.87
CA MET A 1 9.53 7.81 -29.97
C MET A 1 9.06 7.38 -28.58
N PRO A 2 9.71 6.43 -27.91
CA PRO A 2 9.35 6.06 -26.53
C PRO A 2 9.61 7.26 -25.61
N SER A 3 8.68 7.57 -24.70
CA SER A 3 8.89 8.63 -23.71
C SER A 3 9.94 8.17 -22.69
N THR A 4 11.03 8.93 -22.59
CA THR A 4 12.13 8.71 -21.63
C THR A 4 11.92 9.42 -20.30
N ALA A 5 10.95 10.34 -20.24
CA ALA A 5 10.62 11.15 -19.08
C ALA A 5 9.18 10.85 -18.60
N PRO A 6 9.00 9.97 -17.61
CA PRO A 6 7.68 9.64 -17.10
C PRO A 6 7.11 10.80 -16.29
N VAL A 7 5.81 11.04 -16.46
CA VAL A 7 5.08 12.08 -15.75
C VAL A 7 4.36 11.49 -14.53
N ILE A 8 4.62 12.05 -13.36
CA ILE A 8 3.87 11.73 -12.14
C ILE A 8 2.60 12.59 -12.11
N TYR A 9 1.46 11.93 -11.99
CA TYR A 9 0.18 12.59 -11.73
C TYR A 9 -0.06 12.77 -10.23
N ARG A 10 -0.48 13.97 -9.81
CA ARG A 10 -0.77 14.39 -8.44
C ARG A 10 -2.25 14.84 -8.36
N PRO A 11 -3.19 13.93 -8.09
CA PRO A 11 -4.62 14.23 -8.09
C PRO A 11 -5.04 15.19 -6.97
N ASP A 12 -4.24 15.29 -5.90
CA ASP A 12 -4.60 16.05 -4.68
C ASP A 12 -4.38 17.56 -4.82
N LEU A 13 -3.84 18.03 -5.96
CA LEU A 13 -3.60 19.44 -6.24
C LEU A 13 -4.77 20.04 -7.03
N PRO A 14 -5.28 21.22 -6.64
CA PRO A 14 -6.41 21.84 -7.32
C PRO A 14 -6.06 22.18 -8.77
N PHE A 15 -7.05 22.12 -9.66
CA PHE A 15 -6.91 22.32 -11.11
C PHE A 15 -6.75 23.81 -11.46
N VAL A 16 -5.78 24.49 -10.83
CA VAL A 16 -5.59 25.95 -11.01
C VAL A 16 -4.54 26.24 -12.09
N ASN A 17 -3.66 25.28 -12.43
CA ASN A 17 -2.75 25.35 -13.58
C ASN A 17 -2.32 23.94 -14.03
N ARG A 18 -2.30 23.68 -15.35
CA ARG A 18 -1.97 22.37 -15.96
C ARG A 18 -0.60 21.78 -15.54
N THR A 19 0.28 22.59 -14.98
CA THR A 19 1.67 22.25 -14.60
C THR A 19 1.83 21.70 -13.18
N GLY A 20 0.87 21.90 -12.27
CA GLY A 20 1.01 21.44 -10.87
C GLY A 20 0.74 19.95 -10.67
N GLN A 21 -0.21 19.41 -11.43
CA GLN A 21 -0.66 18.01 -11.32
C GLN A 21 0.27 17.02 -12.00
N PHE A 22 1.09 17.47 -12.94
CA PHE A 22 1.94 16.60 -13.76
C PHE A 22 3.39 17.03 -13.59
N LYS A 23 4.16 16.24 -12.82
CA LYS A 23 5.60 16.48 -12.64
C LYS A 23 6.40 15.49 -13.48
N GLU A 24 7.10 16.00 -14.48
CA GLU A 24 8.02 15.22 -15.30
C GLU A 24 9.26 14.82 -14.49
N LYS A 25 9.64 13.55 -14.57
CA LYS A 25 10.87 13.04 -13.94
C LYS A 25 12.04 13.15 -14.90
N MET A 26 13.24 13.37 -14.33
CA MET A 26 14.51 13.30 -15.05
C MET A 26 14.55 12.08 -15.99
N PRO A 27 14.88 12.29 -17.28
CA PRO A 27 14.93 11.21 -18.23
C PRO A 27 16.04 10.24 -17.83
N THR A 28 15.69 8.96 -17.73
CA THR A 28 16.68 7.89 -17.76
C THR A 28 16.76 7.43 -19.21
N GLY A 29 17.95 7.23 -19.78
CA GLY A 29 18.13 6.76 -21.16
C GLY A 29 17.43 5.44 -21.52
N THR A 30 16.75 4.82 -20.55
CA THR A 30 15.78 3.73 -20.73
C THR A 30 14.34 4.25 -20.61
N PRO A 31 13.45 3.99 -21.59
CA PRO A 31 12.02 4.30 -21.50
C PRO A 31 11.39 3.63 -20.27
N ARG A 32 10.69 4.41 -19.44
CA ARG A 32 9.98 3.90 -18.26
C ARG A 32 8.51 3.69 -18.61
N SER A 33 8.13 2.49 -19.06
CA SER A 33 6.72 2.12 -19.15
C SER A 33 6.15 1.88 -17.74
N ARG A 34 4.99 2.48 -17.42
CA ARG A 34 4.21 2.15 -16.20
C ARG A 34 4.07 0.63 -16.10
N ALA A 35 4.67 0.06 -15.04
CA ALA A 35 4.53 -1.31 -14.57
C ALA A 35 4.07 -2.32 -15.64
N ARG A 36 4.88 -2.55 -16.68
CA ARG A 36 4.78 -3.79 -17.44
C ARG A 36 5.62 -4.81 -16.70
N GLY A 37 4.96 -5.84 -16.18
CA GLY A 37 5.64 -7.05 -15.73
C GLY A 37 6.60 -7.52 -16.82
N ARG A 38 7.79 -7.95 -16.39
CA ARG A 38 8.84 -8.46 -17.27
C ARG A 38 8.27 -9.55 -18.17
N GLN A 39 8.72 -9.58 -19.43
CA GLN A 39 8.54 -10.80 -20.22
C GLN A 39 9.31 -11.94 -19.54
N PRO A 40 8.73 -13.14 -19.46
CA PRO A 40 9.40 -14.27 -18.82
C PRO A 40 10.73 -14.55 -19.56
N PRO A 41 11.88 -14.58 -18.85
CA PRO A 41 13.15 -14.90 -19.50
C PRO A 41 13.13 -16.36 -19.95
N HIS A 42 13.53 -16.59 -21.19
CA HIS A 42 13.78 -17.92 -21.73
C HIS A 42 15.29 -18.14 -21.82
N HIS A 43 15.79 -19.32 -21.43
CA HIS A 43 17.23 -19.60 -21.36
C HIS A 43 17.92 -19.61 -22.73
N TYR A 44 17.18 -19.78 -23.83
CA TYR A 44 17.70 -19.65 -25.18
C TYR A 44 17.75 -18.22 -25.71
N TYR A 45 17.33 -17.21 -24.94
CA TYR A 45 17.46 -15.83 -25.39
C TYR A 45 18.92 -15.38 -25.40
N ASN A 46 19.42 -15.10 -26.60
CA ASN A 46 20.61 -14.32 -26.78
C ASN A 46 20.28 -12.85 -26.48
N PHE A 47 21.13 -12.13 -25.75
CA PHE A 47 20.97 -10.70 -25.46
C PHE A 47 22.08 -9.84 -26.08
N THR A 48 22.99 -10.46 -26.85
CA THR A 48 24.18 -9.83 -27.42
C THR A 48 23.91 -9.37 -28.85
N ASN A 49 24.29 -8.12 -29.17
CA ASN A 49 24.19 -7.52 -30.51
C ASN A 49 22.76 -7.50 -31.11
N ILE A 50 21.76 -7.23 -30.28
CA ILE A 50 20.35 -7.17 -30.69
C ILE A 50 19.84 -5.74 -30.60
N LYS A 51 19.12 -5.29 -31.62
CA LYS A 51 18.60 -3.92 -31.74
C LYS A 51 17.66 -3.52 -30.58
N PHE A 52 16.94 -4.47 -30.01
CA PHE A 52 15.98 -4.26 -28.92
C PHE A 52 16.03 -5.42 -27.91
N PRO A 53 16.98 -5.42 -26.96
CA PRO A 53 17.09 -6.50 -25.98
C PRO A 53 15.92 -6.45 -24.98
N THR A 54 15.51 -7.62 -24.48
CA THR A 54 14.53 -7.73 -23.40
C THR A 54 15.07 -7.07 -22.13
N ASP A 55 14.27 -6.20 -21.51
CA ASP A 55 14.64 -5.57 -20.24
C ASP A 55 14.53 -6.56 -19.08
N LEU A 56 15.68 -6.98 -18.56
CA LEU A 56 15.81 -7.82 -17.38
C LEU A 56 16.15 -7.00 -16.12
N SER A 57 15.80 -5.72 -16.05
CA SER A 57 15.92 -4.89 -14.84
C SER A 57 14.62 -4.84 -14.02
N LEU A 58 14.71 -4.78 -12.69
CA LEU A 58 13.56 -4.64 -11.78
C LEU A 58 13.75 -3.34 -11.01
N LYS A 59 12.69 -2.54 -10.94
CA LYS A 59 12.70 -1.26 -10.25
C LYS A 59 11.47 -1.18 -9.37
N ALA A 60 11.67 -0.80 -8.11
CA ALA A 60 10.58 -0.40 -7.23
C ALA A 60 10.31 1.10 -7.39
N PHE A 61 9.05 1.48 -7.42
CA PHE A 61 8.65 2.88 -7.36
C PHE A 61 8.28 3.22 -5.92
N SER A 62 8.96 4.23 -5.35
CA SER A 62 8.55 4.84 -4.09
C SER A 62 7.60 6.02 -4.39
N PRO A 63 6.31 5.93 -4.02
CA PRO A 63 5.34 7.00 -4.22
C PRO A 63 5.58 8.18 -3.26
N TYR A 64 5.10 9.36 -3.66
CA TYR A 64 5.32 10.62 -2.92
C TYR A 64 4.85 10.58 -1.47
N TYR A 65 3.81 9.81 -1.16
CA TYR A 65 3.30 9.69 0.21
C TYR A 65 4.24 8.94 1.16
N LEU A 66 5.27 8.26 0.64
CA LEU A 66 6.36 7.69 1.45
C LEU A 66 7.55 8.65 1.63
N ASP A 67 7.54 9.81 0.95
CA ASP A 67 8.55 10.87 1.09
C ASP A 67 8.23 11.82 2.26
N VAL A 68 6.99 11.75 2.78
CA VAL A 68 6.58 12.49 3.97
C VAL A 68 7.33 11.94 5.20
N SER A 69 7.67 12.80 6.17
CA SER A 69 8.49 12.41 7.33
C SER A 69 8.02 11.09 7.94
N LYS A 70 8.98 10.19 8.17
CA LYS A 70 8.76 8.88 8.83
C LYS A 70 8.04 9.03 10.17
N ASP A 71 8.21 10.19 10.82
CA ASP A 71 7.64 10.52 12.12
C ASP A 71 6.10 10.64 12.10
N LEU A 72 5.48 10.76 10.92
CA LEU A 72 4.01 10.83 10.76
C LEU A 72 3.39 9.51 10.30
N ARG A 73 4.21 8.50 10.00
CA ARG A 73 3.72 7.22 9.48
C ARG A 73 3.08 6.40 10.60
N PRO A 74 1.82 5.95 10.44
CA PRO A 74 1.21 5.08 11.43
C PRO A 74 1.93 3.73 11.45
N PHE A 75 2.02 3.14 12.64
CA PHE A 75 2.68 1.86 12.88
C PHE A 75 1.73 0.88 13.55
N MET A 76 1.50 -0.28 12.94
CA MET A 76 0.74 -1.37 13.55
C MET A 76 1.65 -2.13 14.52
N VAL A 77 1.24 -2.19 15.78
CA VAL A 77 1.94 -2.90 16.85
C VAL A 77 1.45 -4.34 16.91
N ASP A 78 0.13 -4.52 16.92
CA ASP A 78 -0.52 -5.82 16.97
C ASP A 78 -1.83 -5.80 16.17
N PRO A 79 -2.06 -6.76 15.24
CA PRO A 79 -1.10 -7.74 14.73
C PRO A 79 0.14 -7.09 14.10
N SER A 80 1.30 -7.71 14.28
CA SER A 80 2.58 -7.17 13.78
C SER A 80 2.78 -7.40 12.28
N PRO A 81 3.27 -6.43 11.50
CA PRO A 81 3.65 -6.62 10.08
C PRO A 81 4.70 -7.72 9.84
N LYS A 82 5.46 -8.09 10.88
CA LYS A 82 6.46 -9.16 10.83
C LYS A 82 5.90 -10.52 11.26
N GLY A 83 4.64 -10.57 11.71
CA GLY A 83 3.95 -11.76 12.16
C GLY A 83 3.38 -12.60 11.01
N GLY A 84 2.76 -13.72 11.38
CA GLY A 84 1.99 -14.55 10.45
C GLY A 84 0.65 -13.91 10.06
N PRO A 85 -0.06 -14.48 9.08
CA PRO A 85 -1.37 -13.98 8.65
C PRO A 85 -2.41 -14.07 9.76
N THR A 86 -3.21 -13.02 9.93
CA THR A 86 -4.36 -13.02 10.84
C THR A 86 -5.60 -13.54 10.12
N THR A 87 -6.24 -14.58 10.66
CA THR A 87 -7.49 -15.10 10.10
C THR A 87 -8.67 -14.26 10.60
N VAL A 88 -9.56 -13.89 9.68
CA VAL A 88 -10.79 -13.15 9.98
C VAL A 88 -11.98 -13.78 9.26
N THR A 89 -13.19 -13.52 9.72
CA THR A 89 -14.43 -14.00 9.12
C THR A 89 -15.22 -12.87 8.48
N TYR A 90 -16.08 -13.21 7.51
CA TYR A 90 -17.03 -12.24 6.95
C TYR A 90 -17.95 -11.66 8.02
N GLY A 91 -18.11 -10.34 7.99
CA GLY A 91 -18.89 -9.58 8.98
C GLY A 91 -18.27 -9.54 10.38
N GLY A 92 -17.13 -10.18 10.60
CA GLY A 92 -16.40 -10.14 11.86
C GLY A 92 -15.70 -8.79 12.09
N SER A 93 -15.01 -8.69 13.22
CA SER A 93 -14.20 -7.52 13.56
C SER A 93 -12.75 -7.92 13.83
N LEU A 94 -11.83 -6.99 13.59
CA LEU A 94 -10.42 -7.10 13.93
C LEU A 94 -9.97 -5.83 14.64
N ASP A 95 -9.34 -6.02 15.80
CA ASP A 95 -8.76 -4.93 16.57
C ASP A 95 -7.30 -4.76 16.18
N LEU A 96 -6.92 -3.53 15.82
CA LEU A 96 -5.54 -3.19 15.48
C LEU A 96 -4.99 -2.24 16.52
N LEU A 97 -4.04 -2.70 17.33
CA LEU A 97 -3.25 -1.83 18.19
C LEU A 97 -2.22 -1.08 17.34
N CYS A 98 -2.33 0.24 17.32
CA CYS A 98 -1.57 1.10 16.42
C CYS A 98 -0.95 2.27 17.17
N ARG A 99 0.22 2.72 16.71
CA ARG A 99 0.75 4.05 17.01
C ARG A 99 0.43 4.99 15.85
N ILE A 100 -0.28 6.07 16.12
CA ILE A 100 -0.71 7.05 15.11
C ILE A 100 -0.20 8.43 15.53
N PRO A 101 0.99 8.83 15.06
CA PRO A 101 1.55 10.15 15.33
C PRO A 101 0.69 11.24 14.70
N ALA A 102 0.45 12.34 15.43
CA ALA A 102 -0.33 13.49 14.97
C ALA A 102 -1.61 13.08 14.21
N ARG A 103 -2.50 12.38 14.91
CA ARG A 103 -3.72 11.78 14.34
C ARG A 103 -4.49 12.80 13.49
N SER A 104 -4.68 12.45 12.22
CA SER A 104 -5.54 13.13 11.26
C SER A 104 -6.77 12.25 10.97
N VAL A 105 -7.26 12.25 9.74
CA VAL A 105 -8.27 11.31 9.26
C VAL A 105 -7.65 9.92 9.17
N VAL A 106 -8.16 8.99 9.99
CA VAL A 106 -7.71 7.60 9.99
C VAL A 106 -8.65 6.76 9.15
N SER A 107 -8.11 5.99 8.22
CA SER A 107 -8.85 4.99 7.45
C SER A 107 -8.09 3.68 7.42
N VAL A 108 -8.81 2.59 7.16
CA VAL A 108 -8.22 1.26 7.01
C VAL A 108 -8.58 0.72 5.64
N THR A 109 -7.57 0.21 4.94
CA THR A 109 -7.76 -0.37 3.61
C THR A 109 -7.29 -1.81 3.56
N MET A 110 -8.03 -2.63 2.82
CA MET A 110 -7.68 -4.02 2.55
C MET A 110 -7.45 -4.19 1.04
N VAL A 111 -6.29 -4.72 0.64
CA VAL A 111 -5.86 -4.84 -0.75
C VAL A 111 -5.59 -6.30 -1.09
N ALA A 112 -6.23 -6.80 -2.14
CA ALA A 112 -5.90 -8.09 -2.70
C ALA A 112 -4.61 -7.97 -3.53
N PRO A 113 -3.59 -8.82 -3.29
CA PRO A 113 -2.41 -8.85 -4.13
C PRO A 113 -2.80 -9.26 -5.54
N SER A 114 -2.21 -8.59 -6.52
CA SER A 114 -2.54 -8.79 -7.92
C SER A 114 -1.62 -9.81 -8.59
N PHE A 115 -2.16 -10.57 -9.54
CA PHE A 115 -1.34 -11.27 -10.53
C PHE A 115 -1.42 -10.52 -11.86
N THR A 116 -0.28 -10.03 -12.36
CA THR A 116 -0.22 -9.23 -13.59
C THR A 116 0.64 -9.90 -14.65
N MET A 117 0.04 -10.24 -15.79
CA MET A 117 0.74 -10.74 -16.98
C MET A 117 0.14 -10.09 -18.23
N HIS A 118 0.94 -9.87 -19.27
CA HIS A 118 0.46 -9.28 -20.54
C HIS A 118 -0.29 -7.94 -20.38
N SER A 119 0.07 -7.13 -19.37
CA SER A 119 -0.62 -5.88 -19.01
C SER A 119 -2.06 -6.07 -18.51
N PHE A 120 -2.43 -7.30 -18.18
CA PHE A 120 -3.71 -7.63 -17.54
C PHE A 120 -3.46 -7.96 -16.08
N THR A 121 -4.18 -7.28 -15.20
CA THR A 121 -4.03 -7.40 -13.75
C THR A 121 -5.28 -8.07 -13.19
N GLN A 122 -5.17 -9.35 -12.86
CA GLN A 122 -6.24 -10.10 -12.23
C GLN A 122 -6.22 -9.89 -10.73
N ASN A 123 -7.42 -9.88 -10.14
CA ASN A 123 -7.68 -9.92 -8.71
C ASN A 123 -7.24 -8.70 -7.89
N GLN A 124 -6.65 -7.66 -8.50
CA GLN A 124 -6.39 -6.42 -7.77
C GLN A 124 -7.71 -5.75 -7.38
N ARG A 125 -7.96 -5.67 -6.07
CA ARG A 125 -9.06 -4.90 -5.47
C ARG A 125 -8.56 -4.18 -4.23
N GLN A 126 -9.09 -3.00 -3.98
CA GLN A 126 -8.87 -2.25 -2.76
C GLN A 126 -10.23 -1.92 -2.14
N LEU A 127 -10.41 -2.28 -0.87
CA LEU A 127 -11.58 -1.96 -0.07
C LEU A 127 -11.19 -0.95 1.00
N PHE A 128 -12.07 0.02 1.25
CA PHE A 128 -12.04 0.81 2.46
C PHE A 128 -12.94 0.14 3.48
N LEU A 129 -12.41 -0.16 4.66
CA LEU A 129 -13.13 -0.83 5.72
C LEU A 129 -13.70 0.19 6.69
N GLN A 130 -14.87 -0.12 7.26
CA GLN A 130 -15.41 0.64 8.36
C GLN A 130 -14.49 0.48 9.58
N VAL A 131 -14.13 1.60 10.20
CA VAL A 131 -13.22 1.60 11.34
C VAL A 131 -13.68 2.59 12.41
N GLN A 132 -13.58 2.18 13.67
CA GLN A 132 -13.71 3.06 14.83
C GLN A 132 -12.37 3.11 15.56
N VAL A 133 -11.86 4.31 15.84
CA VAL A 133 -10.51 4.49 16.41
C VAL A 133 -10.58 5.18 17.76
N ASN A 134 -10.25 4.42 18.80
CA ASN A 134 -10.28 4.85 20.19
C ASN A 134 -8.86 4.96 20.75
N LYS A 135 -8.63 5.83 21.73
CA LYS A 135 -7.33 5.83 22.45
C LYS A 135 -7.13 4.47 23.11
N ALA A 136 -5.92 3.92 23.02
CA ALA A 136 -5.59 2.67 23.67
C ALA A 136 -5.56 2.89 25.19
N ARG A 137 -6.42 2.17 25.91
CA ARG A 137 -6.38 2.13 27.38
C ARG A 137 -5.40 1.03 27.78
N LEU A 138 -4.10 1.37 27.75
CA LEU A 138 -3.07 0.49 28.27
C LEU A 138 -3.02 0.68 29.78
N GLU A 139 -3.29 -0.38 30.55
CA GLU A 139 -3.09 -0.38 31.99
C GLU A 139 -1.59 -0.28 32.26
N ALA A 140 -1.12 0.93 32.57
CA ALA A 140 0.26 1.18 32.90
C ALA A 140 0.46 1.12 34.42
N PRO A 141 1.53 0.47 34.91
CA PRO A 141 1.95 0.59 36.30
C PRO A 141 2.13 2.05 36.70
N PRO A 142 1.97 2.41 37.99
CA PRO A 142 2.19 3.76 38.47
C PRO A 142 3.58 4.27 38.04
N GLY A 143 3.61 5.43 37.36
CA GLY A 143 4.85 6.05 36.89
C GLY A 143 5.26 5.71 35.45
N VAL A 144 4.57 4.79 34.77
CA VAL A 144 4.81 4.50 33.35
C VAL A 144 3.88 5.36 32.49
N ARG A 145 4.45 6.22 31.63
CA ARG A 145 3.67 6.99 30.65
C ARG A 145 3.24 6.09 29.50
N VAL A 146 1.94 5.87 29.37
CA VAL A 146 1.35 5.31 28.14
C VAL A 146 1.67 6.25 26.98
N PRO A 147 2.11 5.76 25.82
CA PRO A 147 2.32 6.62 24.66
C PRO A 147 1.01 7.34 24.28
N ASP A 148 1.05 8.67 24.19
CA ASP A 148 -0.12 9.49 23.82
C ASP A 148 -0.64 9.23 22.39
N ASP A 149 0.18 8.56 21.58
CA ASP A 149 -0.09 8.18 20.20
C ASP A 149 -0.61 6.74 20.05
N ALA A 150 -0.90 6.04 21.15
CA ALA A 150 -1.44 4.68 21.11
C ALA A 150 -2.96 4.68 20.90
N TYR A 151 -3.43 3.94 19.90
CA TYR A 151 -4.84 3.80 19.54
C TYR A 151 -5.19 2.34 19.25
N VAL A 152 -6.46 1.99 19.46
CA VAL A 152 -7.05 0.74 18.97
C VAL A 152 -8.03 1.10 17.86
N ALA A 153 -7.79 0.54 16.68
CA ALA A 153 -8.69 0.65 15.53
C ALA A 153 -9.52 -0.64 15.42
N PHE A 154 -10.81 -0.53 15.75
CA PHE A 154 -11.81 -1.58 15.61
C PHE A 154 -12.29 -1.60 14.16
N VAL A 155 -11.89 -2.62 13.39
CA VAL A 155 -12.14 -2.71 11.96
C VAL A 155 -13.22 -3.75 11.69
N THR A 156 -14.29 -3.37 10.99
CA THR A 156 -15.33 -4.30 10.54
C THR A 156 -14.94 -4.91 9.20
N MET A 157 -14.92 -6.24 9.12
CA MET A 157 -14.61 -6.97 7.90
C MET A 157 -15.78 -6.94 6.91
N PRO A 158 -15.52 -7.11 5.60
CA PRO A 158 -16.57 -7.18 4.60
C PRO A 158 -17.62 -8.23 4.98
N SER A 159 -18.89 -7.92 4.76
CA SER A 159 -20.01 -8.80 5.15
C SER A 159 -20.18 -10.01 4.24
N THR A 160 -19.65 -9.98 3.02
CA THR A 160 -19.85 -11.03 2.02
C THR A 160 -18.64 -11.26 1.13
N ALA A 161 -18.50 -12.49 0.64
CA ALA A 161 -17.50 -12.89 -0.34
C ALA A 161 -17.64 -12.20 -1.72
N VAL A 162 -18.78 -11.55 -1.99
CA VAL A 162 -18.97 -10.76 -3.22
C VAL A 162 -18.08 -9.52 -3.20
N LEU A 163 -17.95 -8.87 -2.03
CA LEU A 163 -17.11 -7.69 -1.87
C LEU A 163 -15.62 -8.04 -1.80
N ALA A 164 -15.31 -9.12 -1.08
CA ALA A 164 -13.94 -9.60 -0.91
C ALA A 164 -13.93 -11.13 -0.94
N PRO A 165 -13.73 -11.76 -2.12
CA PRO A 165 -13.61 -13.22 -2.23
C PRO A 165 -12.58 -13.83 -1.26
N PRO A 166 -12.76 -15.08 -0.83
CA PRO A 166 -11.88 -15.70 0.17
C PRO A 166 -10.41 -15.70 -0.26
N GLY A 167 -9.51 -15.53 0.72
CA GLY A 167 -8.07 -15.58 0.49
C GLY A 167 -7.29 -14.51 1.24
N TYR A 168 -6.06 -14.29 0.81
CA TYR A 168 -5.11 -13.39 1.46
C TYR A 168 -5.22 -11.96 0.94
N TYR A 169 -5.20 -11.02 1.88
CA TYR A 169 -5.21 -9.59 1.66
C TYR A 169 -4.11 -8.93 2.49
N MET A 170 -3.61 -7.80 2.02
CA MET A 170 -2.81 -6.89 2.83
C MET A 170 -3.71 -5.81 3.42
N LEU A 171 -3.67 -5.64 4.73
CA LEU A 171 -4.38 -4.59 5.44
C LEU A 171 -3.43 -3.46 5.83
N PHE A 172 -3.84 -2.22 5.65
CA PHE A 172 -3.06 -1.01 5.97
C PHE A 172 -3.90 -0.04 6.79
N VAL A 173 -3.26 0.60 7.77
CA VAL A 173 -3.79 1.79 8.46
C VAL A 173 -3.25 3.02 7.76
N ILE A 174 -4.12 4.00 7.50
CA ILE A 174 -3.78 5.23 6.80
C ILE A 174 -4.05 6.41 7.74
N ASN A 175 -3.06 7.27 7.93
CA ASN A 175 -3.18 8.55 8.64
C ASN A 175 -3.07 9.68 7.60
N GLY A 176 -4.18 10.33 7.27
CA GLY A 176 -4.26 11.27 6.15
C GLY A 176 -3.93 10.59 4.83
N CYS A 177 -2.73 10.86 4.28
CA CYS A 177 -2.24 10.26 3.04
C CYS A 177 -1.16 9.20 3.24
N ILE A 178 -0.70 8.98 4.48
CA ILE A 178 0.45 8.13 4.78
C ILE A 178 -0.03 6.77 5.27
N ARG A 179 0.41 5.70 4.60
CA ARG A 179 0.04 4.31 4.94
C ARG A 179 1.08 3.67 5.85
N SER A 180 0.63 2.80 6.75
CA SER A 180 1.50 1.95 7.56
C SER A 180 2.24 0.91 6.71
N GLU A 181 3.11 0.12 7.34
CA GLU A 181 3.42 -1.21 6.78
C GLU A 181 2.17 -2.09 6.86
N GLY A 182 2.02 -3.01 5.91
CA GLY A 182 0.82 -3.85 5.83
C GLY A 182 0.96 -5.12 6.65
N ILE A 183 -0.16 -5.63 7.16
CA ILE A 183 -0.25 -6.98 7.73
C ILE A 183 -0.97 -7.90 6.75
N TRP A 184 -0.66 -9.19 6.82
CA TRP A 184 -1.41 -10.20 6.08
C TRP A 184 -2.66 -10.60 6.83
N VAL A 185 -3.78 -10.63 6.13
CA VAL A 185 -5.08 -11.06 6.63
C VAL A 185 -5.62 -12.15 5.71
N HIS A 186 -6.16 -13.22 6.27
CA HIS A 186 -6.84 -14.28 5.53
C HIS A 186 -8.33 -14.25 5.87
N ILE A 187 -9.19 -13.98 4.89
CA ILE A 187 -10.65 -13.93 5.10
C ILE A 187 -11.33 -15.19 4.56
N GLN A 188 -12.22 -15.77 5.36
CA GLN A 188 -13.02 -16.96 5.03
C GLN A 188 -14.42 -16.93 5.63
#